data_AF-M5BR48-F1
#
_entry.id   AF-M5BR48-F1
#
_cell.length_a   1.000
_cell.length_b   1.000
_cell.length_c   1.000
_cell.angle_alpha   90.00
_cell.angle_beta   90.00
_cell.angle_gamma   90.00
#
_symmetry.space_group_name_H-M   'P 1'
#
loop_
_entity.id
_entity.type
_entity.pdbx_description
1 polymer ?
#
loop_
_entity_poly.entity_id
_entity_poly.type
_entity_poly.pdbx_seq_one_letter_code
_entity_poly.pdbx_strand_id
1 'polypeptide(L)'
;MGHVDHGKTTLLDTLRSASVAAGEAGGITQHIGAFSVPIKNTSQSANAPKTVTFLDTPGHAAFSAMRARGAGVTDIVVLVVAADDGVMPQTREVIELTKGGEGGVQLVVAVNKCDKPGVDTDKVKRALLAEGVQLEEFGGDVPSVEVSGLTGQGLDTLVETLSTLAEMAELRAEVDLRAHGRVLESRIDKGRGPVATVLIQRGTLKPGSSLVAGTAWARVRQMTDDKNRPIKLAKPGDAVTVAGWKDVPAAGDEVLQAEREDDAKKAIANRKRVMETRALAEDVEKINEKRRIDKALEEQEREAEAVANGDSVPVAAPEVAQLNEPEVKELKLVIKGDVSGSVEAVAGALCGIGNKIARVKIVSQTVGDVSESDIARAKAIEGTVVAFNVSASPKIKQIASQQGVPLLDENIIYKLMDEVKKRVVALLPVTYEQRVLGEATVQEIFTIALKGKATMNIAGSAW
;
A
#
# COMPACT_ATOMS: atom_id res chain seq x y z
N MET A 1 5.81 14.71 -5.15
CA MET A 1 5.40 14.17 -3.84
C MET A 1 4.85 15.29 -2.95
N GLY A 2 4.11 14.98 -1.87
CA GLY A 2 3.53 15.97 -0.97
C GLY A 2 2.20 15.52 -0.33
N HIS A 3 1.67 16.33 0.59
CA HIS A 3 0.44 16.05 1.32
C HIS A 3 -0.79 15.96 0.41
N VAL A 4 -1.85 15.29 0.88
CA VAL A 4 -3.17 15.26 0.22
C VAL A 4 -3.66 16.69 -0.02
N ASP A 5 -4.34 16.94 -1.14
CA ASP A 5 -4.89 18.26 -1.53
C ASP A 5 -3.89 19.42 -1.70
N HIS A 6 -2.59 19.14 -1.69
CA HIS A 6 -1.58 20.12 -2.10
C HIS A 6 -1.53 20.38 -3.62
N GLY A 7 -2.44 19.79 -4.39
CA GLY A 7 -2.57 20.03 -5.83
C GLY A 7 -1.51 19.36 -6.71
N LYS A 8 -0.95 18.21 -6.28
CA LYS A 8 0.01 17.41 -7.07
C LYS A 8 -0.58 17.00 -8.43
N THR A 9 -1.73 16.33 -8.40
CA THR A 9 -2.41 15.84 -9.61
C THR A 9 -2.84 17.00 -10.49
N THR A 10 -3.35 18.10 -9.91
CA THR A 10 -3.71 19.32 -10.64
C THR A 10 -2.50 19.94 -11.36
N LEU A 11 -1.35 20.01 -10.69
CA LEU A 11 -0.10 20.50 -11.29
C LEU A 11 0.32 19.63 -12.47
N LEU A 12 0.26 18.31 -12.31
CA LEU A 12 0.62 17.34 -13.35
C LEU A 12 -0.38 17.33 -14.53
N ASP A 13 -1.66 17.55 -14.26
CA ASP A 13 -2.70 17.69 -15.28
C ASP A 13 -2.46 18.90 -16.19
N THR A 14 -2.14 20.05 -15.60
CA THR A 14 -1.81 21.27 -16.34
C THR A 14 -0.53 21.07 -17.17
N LEU A 15 0.50 20.43 -16.61
CA LEU A 15 1.72 20.07 -17.35
C LEU A 15 1.44 19.11 -18.53
N ARG A 16 0.49 18.18 -18.35
CA ARG A 16 0.11 17.21 -19.39
C ARG A 16 -0.88 17.78 -20.41
N SER A 17 -1.43 18.97 -20.17
CA SER A 17 -2.59 19.52 -20.91
C SER A 17 -3.76 18.51 -20.96
N ALA A 18 -4.00 17.82 -19.85
CA ALA A 18 -5.06 16.81 -19.71
C ALA A 18 -5.76 16.98 -18.35
N SER A 19 -6.95 16.40 -18.18
CA SER A 19 -7.69 16.45 -16.90
C SER A 19 -7.98 15.04 -16.41
N VAL A 20 -7.08 14.47 -15.60
CA VAL A 20 -7.26 13.17 -14.96
C VAL A 20 -7.82 13.31 -13.55
N ALA A 21 -7.50 14.39 -12.83
CA ALA A 21 -8.03 14.65 -11.49
C ALA A 21 -9.57 14.68 -11.44
N ALA A 22 -10.22 15.12 -12.52
CA ALA A 22 -11.67 15.14 -12.63
C ALA A 22 -12.30 13.75 -12.90
N GLY A 23 -11.52 12.81 -13.43
CA GLY A 23 -11.98 11.45 -13.78
C GLY A 23 -11.71 10.40 -12.70
N GLU A 24 -10.82 10.67 -11.74
CA GLU A 24 -10.48 9.73 -10.66
C GLU A 24 -11.58 9.69 -9.58
N ALA A 25 -11.88 8.48 -9.09
CA ALA A 25 -12.90 8.28 -8.07
C ALA A 25 -12.52 9.01 -6.78
N GLY A 26 -13.38 9.94 -6.34
CA GLY A 26 -13.14 10.77 -5.16
C GLY A 26 -12.13 11.91 -5.38
N GLY A 27 -11.72 12.19 -6.62
CA GLY A 27 -10.81 13.28 -6.95
C GLY A 27 -9.37 13.08 -6.44
N ILE A 28 -8.98 11.84 -6.14
CA ILE A 28 -7.67 11.49 -5.59
C ILE A 28 -6.93 10.49 -6.47
N THR A 29 -5.61 10.66 -6.56
CA THR A 29 -4.72 9.72 -7.26
C THR A 29 -4.41 8.52 -6.37
N GLN A 30 -4.73 7.33 -6.86
CA GLN A 30 -4.63 6.07 -6.11
C GLN A 30 -3.66 5.04 -6.72
N HIS A 31 -3.03 5.39 -7.85
CA HIS A 31 -2.06 4.57 -8.58
C HIS A 31 -0.83 5.40 -8.95
N ILE A 32 0.32 4.75 -9.20
CA ILE A 32 1.47 5.46 -9.75
C ILE A 32 1.27 5.63 -11.26
N GLY A 33 1.17 6.88 -11.70
CA GLY A 33 1.15 7.27 -13.11
C GLY A 33 2.51 7.72 -13.59
N ALA A 34 2.86 7.46 -14.85
CA ALA A 34 4.07 8.00 -15.46
C ALA A 34 3.73 8.64 -16.81
N PHE A 35 4.27 9.82 -17.06
CA PHE A 35 4.13 10.51 -18.34
C PHE A 35 5.36 11.37 -18.63
N SER A 36 5.64 11.57 -19.91
CA SER A 36 6.81 12.35 -20.33
C SER A 36 6.38 13.68 -20.96
N VAL A 37 7.00 14.76 -20.49
CA VAL A 37 6.78 16.13 -20.99
C VAL A 37 8.03 16.56 -21.77
N PRO A 38 7.89 17.01 -23.02
CA PRO A 38 9.01 17.54 -23.78
C PRO A 38 9.44 18.90 -23.21
N ILE A 39 10.74 19.10 -23.05
CA ILE A 39 11.30 20.38 -22.63
C ILE A 39 11.37 21.29 -23.85
N LYS A 40 10.80 22.49 -23.76
CA LYS A 40 10.92 23.53 -24.79
C LYS A 40 12.32 24.15 -24.66
N ASN A 41 13.35 23.53 -25.21
CA ASN A 41 14.72 24.02 -25.02
C ASN A 41 14.94 25.41 -25.61
N THR A 42 15.48 26.31 -24.78
CA THR A 42 16.15 27.56 -25.18
C THR A 42 17.69 27.40 -25.18
N SER A 43 18.24 26.34 -24.56
CA SER A 43 19.68 26.08 -24.47
C SER A 43 20.17 25.10 -25.55
N GLN A 44 21.25 25.45 -26.25
CA GLN A 44 21.85 24.69 -27.37
C GLN A 44 22.81 23.56 -26.93
N SER A 45 22.77 23.11 -25.67
CA SER A 45 23.65 22.03 -25.22
C SER A 45 23.24 20.69 -25.83
N ALA A 46 24.17 20.01 -26.51
CA ALA A 46 23.93 18.71 -27.14
C ALA A 46 23.53 17.60 -26.14
N ASN A 47 23.80 17.81 -24.85
CA ASN A 47 23.51 16.88 -23.75
C ASN A 47 22.28 17.27 -22.90
N ALA A 48 21.55 18.34 -23.25
CA ALA A 48 20.37 18.74 -22.49
C ALA A 48 19.27 17.66 -22.57
N PRO A 49 18.56 17.36 -21.47
CA PRO A 49 17.45 16.43 -21.47
C PRO A 49 16.36 16.92 -22.43
N LYS A 50 15.88 16.03 -23.31
CA LYS A 50 14.83 16.38 -24.30
C LYS A 50 13.43 16.26 -23.70
N THR A 51 13.30 15.48 -22.64
CA THR A 51 12.04 15.11 -22.01
C THR A 51 12.26 14.90 -20.52
N VAL A 52 11.30 15.33 -19.71
CA VAL A 52 11.22 14.98 -18.28
C VAL A 52 10.08 13.98 -18.10
N THR A 53 10.37 12.85 -17.47
CA THR A 53 9.35 11.86 -17.10
C THR A 53 8.91 12.10 -15.67
N PHE A 54 7.64 12.48 -15.49
CA PHE A 54 7.04 12.68 -14.18
C PHE A 54 6.39 11.41 -13.69
N LEU A 55 6.60 11.10 -12.41
CA LEU A 55 5.89 10.05 -11.69
C LEU A 55 4.88 10.68 -10.73
N ASP A 56 3.60 10.46 -10.99
CA ASP A 56 2.54 10.85 -10.06
C ASP A 56 2.45 9.82 -8.94
N THR A 57 2.45 10.28 -7.70
CA THR A 57 2.46 9.42 -6.51
C THR A 57 1.31 9.81 -5.58
N PRO A 58 0.53 8.83 -5.07
CA PRO A 58 -0.55 9.10 -4.13
C PRO A 58 -0.07 9.81 -2.84
N GLY A 59 -0.87 10.80 -2.39
CA GLY A 59 -0.54 11.61 -1.22
C GLY A 59 -0.93 11.01 0.14
N HIS A 60 -1.83 10.03 0.17
CA HIS A 60 -2.35 9.49 1.42
C HIS A 60 -1.31 8.61 2.12
N ALA A 61 -1.20 8.73 3.44
CA ALA A 61 -0.36 7.90 4.33
C ALA A 61 -0.35 6.39 4.00
N ALA A 62 -1.51 5.79 3.65
CA ALA A 62 -1.64 4.38 3.29
C ALA A 62 -0.78 3.95 2.08
N PHE A 63 -0.33 4.89 1.25
CA PHE A 63 0.50 4.66 0.07
C PHE A 63 1.98 5.02 0.30
N SER A 64 2.47 4.93 1.54
CA SER A 64 3.89 5.16 1.87
C SER A 64 4.83 4.26 1.07
N ALA A 65 4.49 2.97 0.90
CA ALA A 65 5.24 2.04 0.07
C ALA A 65 5.35 2.49 -1.40
N MET A 66 4.29 3.08 -1.96
CA MET A 66 4.32 3.64 -3.31
C MET A 66 5.22 4.88 -3.39
N ARG A 67 5.22 5.75 -2.37
CA ARG A 67 6.12 6.91 -2.31
C ARG A 67 7.58 6.47 -2.23
N ALA A 68 7.90 5.53 -1.33
CA ALA A 68 9.26 5.00 -1.22
C ALA A 68 9.74 4.37 -2.53
N ARG A 69 8.87 3.62 -3.22
CA ARG A 69 9.14 3.06 -4.55
C ARG A 69 9.41 4.14 -5.59
N GLY A 70 8.59 5.18 -5.62
CA GLY A 70 8.75 6.34 -6.50
C GLY A 70 10.09 7.04 -6.26
N ALA A 71 10.42 7.35 -5.00
CA ALA A 71 11.69 7.98 -4.63
C ALA A 71 12.90 7.13 -5.05
N GLY A 72 12.82 5.81 -4.92
CA GLY A 72 13.91 4.89 -5.27
C GLY A 72 14.17 4.72 -6.77
N VAL A 73 13.31 5.27 -7.64
CA VAL A 73 13.47 5.20 -9.11
C VAL A 73 13.64 6.58 -9.77
N THR A 74 13.47 7.67 -9.03
CA THR A 74 13.57 9.04 -9.53
C THR A 74 14.92 9.65 -9.22
N ASP A 75 15.43 10.44 -10.16
CA ASP A 75 16.65 11.23 -9.96
C ASP A 75 16.39 12.50 -9.13
N ILE A 76 15.21 13.11 -9.33
CA ILE A 76 14.79 14.36 -8.67
C ILE A 76 13.38 14.19 -8.09
N VAL A 77 13.19 14.62 -6.84
CA VAL A 77 11.88 14.67 -6.17
C VAL A 77 11.40 16.10 -6.10
N VAL A 78 10.24 16.36 -6.70
CA VAL A 78 9.50 17.62 -6.53
C VAL A 78 8.58 17.50 -5.31
N LEU A 79 8.87 18.25 -4.25
CA LEU A 79 8.02 18.37 -3.07
C LEU A 79 7.02 19.52 -3.27
N VAL A 80 5.75 19.16 -3.40
CA VAL A 80 4.65 20.11 -3.57
C VAL A 80 4.06 20.46 -2.21
N VAL A 81 4.18 21.73 -1.85
CA VAL A 81 3.65 22.29 -0.58
C VAL A 81 2.63 23.36 -0.91
N ALA A 82 1.40 23.21 -0.45
CA ALA A 82 0.41 24.25 -0.68
C ALA A 82 0.70 25.46 0.19
N ALA A 83 0.59 26.64 -0.39
CA ALA A 83 0.94 27.88 0.27
C ALA A 83 -0.11 28.32 1.31
N ASP A 84 -1.34 27.80 1.23
CA ASP A 84 -2.42 27.99 2.22
C ASP A 84 -2.27 27.07 3.45
N ASP A 85 -1.85 25.82 3.24
CA ASP A 85 -1.75 24.81 4.31
C ASP A 85 -0.35 24.77 4.98
N GLY A 86 0.72 24.91 4.19
CA GLY A 86 2.10 24.79 4.66
C GLY A 86 2.57 23.35 4.88
N VAL A 87 3.48 23.15 5.84
CA VAL A 87 4.11 21.85 6.07
C VAL A 87 3.21 20.93 6.90
N MET A 88 2.96 19.73 6.37
CA MET A 88 2.08 18.72 6.97
C MET A 88 2.83 17.40 7.24
N PRO A 89 2.26 16.44 8.00
CA PRO A 89 2.95 15.19 8.36
C PRO A 89 3.48 14.39 7.16
N GLN A 90 2.73 14.34 6.06
CA GLN A 90 3.16 13.65 4.83
C GLN A 90 4.27 14.41 4.08
N THR A 91 4.35 15.73 4.25
CA THR A 91 5.49 16.53 3.77
C THR A 91 6.75 16.13 4.51
N ARG A 92 6.69 15.93 5.83
CA ARG A 92 7.83 15.46 6.65
C ARG A 92 8.30 14.07 6.24
N GLU A 93 7.36 13.15 5.98
CA GLU A 93 7.68 11.80 5.49
C GLU A 93 8.46 11.86 4.17
N VAL A 94 8.05 12.73 3.24
CA VAL A 94 8.77 12.92 1.96
C VAL A 94 10.17 13.49 2.19
N ILE A 95 10.32 14.47 3.10
CA ILE A 95 11.62 15.05 3.45
C ILE A 95 12.54 13.95 4.04
N GLU A 96 12.00 13.09 4.90
CA GLU A 96 12.75 11.97 5.47
C GLU A 96 13.19 10.96 4.40
N LEU A 97 12.31 10.61 3.45
CA LEU A 97 12.65 9.74 2.32
C LEU A 97 13.80 10.31 1.48
N THR A 98 13.84 11.63 1.28
CA THR A 98 14.93 12.28 0.53
C THR A 98 16.23 12.39 1.31
N LYS A 99 16.17 12.50 2.65
CA LYS A 99 17.35 12.57 3.52
C LYS A 99 17.97 11.20 3.82
N GLY A 100 17.14 10.17 3.96
CA GLY A 100 17.55 8.82 4.33
C GLY A 100 17.92 7.91 3.15
N GLY A 101 17.67 8.33 1.91
CA GLY A 101 18.00 7.55 0.73
C GLY A 101 19.50 7.44 0.50
N GLU A 102 20.02 6.21 0.42
CA GLU A 102 21.45 5.89 0.15
C GLU A 102 21.96 6.44 -1.22
N GLY A 103 21.09 7.03 -2.04
CA GLY A 103 21.38 7.51 -3.39
C GLY A 103 21.37 9.02 -3.60
N GLY A 104 21.16 9.86 -2.57
CA GLY A 104 21.22 11.33 -2.72
C GLY A 104 20.26 11.88 -3.78
N VAL A 105 18.96 11.59 -3.62
CA VAL A 105 17.92 12.11 -4.53
C VAL A 105 17.82 13.63 -4.36
N GLN A 106 17.93 14.38 -5.45
CA GLN A 106 17.85 15.84 -5.40
C GLN A 106 16.42 16.29 -5.07
N LEU A 107 16.31 17.32 -4.24
CA LEU A 107 15.02 17.87 -3.81
C LEU A 107 14.77 19.21 -4.51
N VAL A 108 13.54 19.40 -5.01
CA VAL A 108 13.03 20.70 -5.47
C VAL A 108 11.74 20.99 -4.74
N VAL A 109 11.57 22.20 -4.23
CA VAL A 109 10.31 22.61 -3.59
C VAL A 109 9.45 23.40 -4.58
N ALA A 110 8.23 22.92 -4.80
CA ALA A 110 7.20 23.63 -5.53
C ALA A 110 6.14 24.15 -4.55
N VAL A 111 6.13 25.46 -4.30
CA VAL A 111 5.13 26.12 -3.45
C VAL A 111 3.89 26.37 -4.31
N ASN A 112 2.82 25.61 -4.09
CA ASN A 112 1.63 25.58 -4.94
C ASN A 112 0.48 26.45 -4.38
N LYS A 113 -0.53 26.72 -5.22
CA LYS A 113 -1.72 27.54 -4.90
C LYS A 113 -1.41 29.03 -4.65
N CYS A 114 -0.38 29.57 -5.28
CA CYS A 114 -0.03 31.00 -5.20
C CYS A 114 -1.07 31.93 -5.86
N ASP A 115 -2.05 31.38 -6.58
CA ASP A 115 -3.18 32.12 -7.14
C ASP A 115 -4.21 32.58 -6.09
N LYS A 116 -4.21 31.97 -4.90
CA LYS A 116 -5.18 32.33 -3.85
C LYS A 116 -4.82 33.66 -3.19
N PRO A 117 -5.80 34.54 -2.94
CA PRO A 117 -5.54 35.81 -2.25
C PRO A 117 -5.20 35.58 -0.77
N GLY A 118 -4.26 36.37 -0.25
CA GLY A 118 -3.88 36.34 1.17
C GLY A 118 -2.93 35.21 1.57
N VAL A 119 -2.32 34.55 0.61
CA VAL A 119 -1.32 33.50 0.82
C VAL A 119 0.06 34.11 1.06
N ASP A 120 0.77 33.59 2.08
CA ASP A 120 2.12 34.02 2.46
C ASP A 120 3.12 32.88 2.19
N THR A 121 3.84 32.98 1.06
CA THR A 121 4.83 31.98 0.66
C THR A 121 6.04 31.99 1.58
N ASP A 122 6.42 33.14 2.15
CA ASP A 122 7.56 33.25 3.07
C ASP A 122 7.34 32.45 4.36
N LYS A 123 6.10 32.41 4.85
CA LYS A 123 5.74 31.57 6.00
C LYS A 123 6.02 30.10 5.74
N VAL A 124 5.67 29.61 4.55
CA VAL A 124 5.92 28.20 4.15
C VAL A 124 7.41 27.93 3.98
N LYS A 125 8.14 28.86 3.35
CA LYS A 125 9.60 28.78 3.20
C LYS A 125 10.31 28.72 4.55
N ARG A 126 9.91 29.53 5.53
CA ARG A 126 10.43 29.47 6.92
C ARG A 126 10.06 28.17 7.63
N ALA A 127 8.86 27.65 7.42
CA ALA A 127 8.44 26.37 8.01
C ALA A 127 9.27 25.20 7.45
N LEU A 128 9.60 25.21 6.16
CA LEU A 128 10.49 24.23 5.53
C LEU A 128 11.92 24.29 6.09
N LEU A 129 12.42 25.49 6.35
CA LEU A 129 13.72 25.68 7.01
C LEU A 129 13.74 25.04 8.41
N ALA A 130 12.65 25.17 9.18
CA ALA A 130 12.52 24.55 10.51
C ALA A 130 12.54 23.01 10.47
N GLU A 131 12.10 22.41 9.37
CA GLU A 131 12.13 20.96 9.12
C GLU A 131 13.47 20.51 8.47
N GLY A 132 14.42 21.44 8.37
CA GLY A 132 15.76 21.21 7.87
C GLY A 132 15.84 21.08 6.35
N VAL A 133 14.98 21.78 5.61
CA VAL A 133 15.11 21.98 4.16
C VAL A 133 15.65 23.38 3.93
N GLN A 134 16.91 23.49 3.50
CA GLN A 134 17.57 24.78 3.30
C GLN A 134 17.34 25.27 1.87
N LEU A 135 16.48 26.26 1.71
CA LEU A 135 16.14 26.81 0.39
C LEU A 135 17.23 27.76 -0.11
N GLU A 136 17.40 27.87 -1.43
CA GLU A 136 18.38 28.76 -2.09
C GLU A 136 18.25 30.23 -1.63
N GLU A 137 17.03 30.73 -1.44
CA GLU A 137 16.78 32.10 -0.97
C GLU A 137 17.36 32.38 0.42
N PHE A 138 17.57 31.34 1.24
CA PHE A 138 18.22 31.43 2.55
C PHE A 138 19.69 30.98 2.53
N GLY A 139 20.28 30.83 1.33
CA GLY A 139 21.66 30.39 1.16
C GLY A 139 21.86 28.86 1.18
N GLY A 140 20.78 28.09 1.04
CA GLY A 140 20.84 26.64 0.90
C GLY A 140 21.05 26.16 -0.54
N ASP A 141 20.86 24.86 -0.74
CA ASP A 141 21.07 24.13 -1.99
C ASP A 141 19.78 23.64 -2.66
N VAL A 142 18.63 23.77 -1.98
CA VAL A 142 17.34 23.30 -2.49
C VAL A 142 16.61 24.43 -3.23
N PRO A 143 16.39 24.31 -4.55
CA PRO A 143 15.65 25.33 -5.28
C PRO A 143 14.18 25.35 -4.87
N SER A 144 13.60 26.56 -4.77
CA SER A 144 12.17 26.76 -4.55
C SER A 144 11.54 27.53 -5.70
N VAL A 145 10.45 26.99 -6.25
CA VAL A 145 9.66 27.64 -7.31
C VAL A 145 8.23 27.82 -6.83
N GLU A 146 7.71 29.04 -6.99
CA GLU A 146 6.31 29.37 -6.72
C GLU A 146 5.46 29.05 -7.96
N VAL A 147 4.44 28.22 -7.77
CA VAL A 147 3.62 27.67 -8.86
C VAL A 147 2.13 27.74 -8.54
N SER A 148 1.31 27.69 -9.58
CA SER A 148 -0.12 27.48 -9.46
C SER A 148 -0.54 26.40 -10.44
N GLY A 149 -0.94 25.24 -9.90
CA GLY A 149 -1.48 24.14 -10.70
C GLY A 149 -2.76 24.51 -11.45
N LEU A 150 -3.55 25.47 -10.94
CA LEU A 150 -4.81 25.89 -11.57
C LEU A 150 -4.59 26.85 -12.74
N THR A 151 -3.73 27.85 -12.56
CA THR A 151 -3.50 28.90 -13.58
C THR A 151 -2.37 28.54 -14.55
N GLY A 152 -1.50 27.60 -14.16
CA GLY A 152 -0.28 27.26 -14.89
C GLY A 152 0.89 28.20 -14.62
N GLN A 153 0.73 29.20 -13.74
CA GLN A 153 1.82 30.11 -13.37
C GLN A 153 3.00 29.34 -12.77
N GLY A 154 4.21 29.68 -13.21
CA GLY A 154 5.47 29.13 -12.69
C GLY A 154 5.81 27.71 -13.14
N LEU A 155 4.95 27.04 -13.93
CA LEU A 155 5.20 25.67 -14.39
C LEU A 155 6.35 25.58 -15.40
N ASP A 156 6.47 26.55 -16.31
CA ASP A 156 7.60 26.62 -17.25
C ASP A 156 8.91 26.81 -16.47
N THR A 157 8.93 27.70 -15.48
CA THR A 157 10.08 27.90 -14.58
C THR A 157 10.43 26.63 -13.81
N LEU A 158 9.44 25.90 -13.30
CA LEU A 158 9.68 24.63 -12.61
C LEU A 158 10.35 23.60 -13.53
N VAL A 159 9.89 23.47 -14.78
CA VAL A 159 10.49 22.55 -15.76
C VAL A 159 11.91 22.99 -16.13
N GLU A 160 12.15 24.29 -16.27
CA GLU A 160 13.49 24.84 -16.51
C GLU A 160 14.44 24.55 -15.34
N THR A 161 14.03 24.80 -14.09
CA THR A 161 14.82 24.47 -12.89
C THR A 161 15.15 22.98 -12.82
N LEU A 162 14.18 22.11 -13.12
CA LEU A 162 14.41 20.66 -13.18
C LEU A 162 15.42 20.28 -14.26
N SER A 163 15.37 20.93 -15.42
CA SER A 163 16.35 20.72 -16.50
C SER A 163 17.75 21.16 -16.06
N THR A 164 17.88 22.32 -15.41
CA THR A 164 19.17 22.84 -14.92
C THR A 164 19.76 21.92 -13.86
N LEU A 165 18.96 21.44 -12.91
CA LEU A 165 19.42 20.48 -11.91
C LEU A 165 19.87 19.15 -12.53
N ALA A 166 19.12 18.64 -13.50
CA ALA A 166 19.50 17.42 -14.22
C ALA A 166 20.83 17.59 -14.99
N GLU A 167 21.08 18.77 -15.58
CA GLU A 167 22.36 19.09 -16.22
C GLU A 167 23.51 19.17 -15.21
N MET A 168 23.29 19.82 -14.06
CA MET A 168 24.27 19.90 -12.98
C MET A 168 24.59 18.54 -12.35
N ALA A 169 23.61 17.64 -12.30
CA ALA A 169 23.77 16.28 -11.81
C ALA A 169 24.53 15.36 -12.79
N GLU A 170 24.78 15.82 -14.02
CA GLU A 170 25.38 15.03 -15.11
C GLU A 170 24.74 13.63 -15.27
N LEU A 171 23.41 13.57 -15.31
CA LEU A 171 22.70 12.29 -15.46
C LEU A 171 23.11 11.58 -16.76
N ARG A 172 23.59 10.34 -16.65
CA ARG A 172 24.06 9.52 -17.78
C ARG A 172 23.36 8.17 -17.79
N ALA A 173 23.03 7.70 -18.97
CA ALA A 173 22.48 6.36 -19.18
C ALA A 173 23.08 5.71 -20.43
N GLU A 174 23.40 4.43 -20.31
CA GLU A 174 23.88 3.62 -21.43
C GLU A 174 22.69 3.19 -22.29
N VAL A 175 22.74 3.43 -23.61
CA VAL A 175 21.63 3.16 -24.52
C VAL A 175 21.77 1.85 -25.29
N ASP A 176 23.00 1.42 -25.57
CA ASP A 176 23.28 0.28 -26.46
C ASP A 176 23.25 -1.09 -25.76
N LEU A 177 23.07 -1.08 -24.44
CA LEU A 177 22.98 -2.29 -23.65
C LEU A 177 21.56 -2.88 -23.63
N ARG A 178 21.48 -4.05 -23.00
CA ARG A 178 20.22 -4.72 -22.70
C ARG A 178 19.38 -3.86 -21.77
N ALA A 179 18.07 -3.88 -22.01
CA ALA A 179 17.12 -3.15 -21.21
C ALA A 179 17.15 -3.64 -19.76
N HIS A 180 17.32 -2.67 -18.87
CA HIS A 180 17.23 -2.80 -17.43
C HIS A 180 16.32 -1.68 -16.92
N GLY A 181 15.45 -2.02 -15.98
CA GLY A 181 14.47 -1.07 -15.50
C GLY A 181 13.75 -1.54 -14.25
N ARG A 182 12.64 -0.88 -13.94
CA ARG A 182 11.81 -1.22 -12.78
C ARG A 182 10.34 -1.19 -13.11
N VAL A 183 9.59 -2.12 -12.54
CA VAL A 183 8.13 -2.11 -12.62
C VAL A 183 7.61 -0.98 -11.73
N LEU A 184 6.90 -0.02 -12.34
CA LEU A 184 6.19 1.03 -11.61
C LEU A 184 4.85 0.50 -11.10
N GLU A 185 4.06 -0.08 -12.00
CA GLU A 185 2.74 -0.62 -11.73
C GLU A 185 2.41 -1.79 -12.65
N SER A 186 1.53 -2.68 -12.19
CA SER A 186 1.09 -3.86 -12.92
C SER A 186 -0.43 -4.01 -12.83
N ARG A 187 -1.07 -4.38 -13.94
CA ARG A 187 -2.53 -4.57 -14.02
C ARG A 187 -2.91 -5.66 -15.00
N ILE A 188 -4.15 -6.12 -14.93
CA ILE A 188 -4.73 -7.04 -15.91
C ILE A 188 -5.66 -6.26 -16.82
N ASP A 189 -5.33 -6.21 -18.11
CA ASP A 189 -6.11 -5.49 -19.11
C ASP A 189 -6.98 -6.44 -19.95
N LYS A 190 -8.21 -6.02 -20.25
CA LYS A 190 -9.19 -6.84 -20.98
C LYS A 190 -8.77 -6.94 -22.44
N GLY A 191 -8.26 -8.11 -22.83
CA GLY A 191 -7.81 -8.43 -24.20
C GLY A 191 -6.30 -8.45 -24.37
N ARG A 192 -5.54 -7.65 -23.62
CA ARG A 192 -4.05 -7.67 -23.64
C ARG A 192 -3.47 -8.62 -22.60
N GLY A 193 -4.26 -9.03 -21.60
CA GLY A 193 -3.82 -9.88 -20.50
C GLY A 193 -3.00 -9.10 -19.46
N PRO A 194 -2.07 -9.75 -18.75
CA PRO A 194 -1.19 -9.08 -17.81
C PRO A 194 -0.29 -8.05 -18.51
N VAL A 195 -0.34 -6.81 -18.02
CA VAL A 195 0.47 -5.68 -18.48
C VAL A 195 1.17 -5.02 -17.31
N ALA A 196 2.37 -4.49 -17.55
CA ALA A 196 3.12 -3.76 -16.53
C ALA A 196 3.74 -2.50 -17.13
N THR A 197 3.66 -1.39 -16.41
CA THR A 197 4.35 -0.15 -16.72
C THR A 197 5.76 -0.24 -16.17
N VAL A 198 6.75 -0.16 -17.06
CA VAL A 198 8.17 -0.31 -16.74
C VAL A 198 8.87 1.00 -17.05
N LEU A 199 9.62 1.52 -16.08
CA LEU A 199 10.57 2.61 -16.28
C LEU A 199 11.91 2.02 -16.73
N ILE A 200 12.38 2.40 -17.90
CA ILE A 200 13.68 1.95 -18.42
C ILE A 200 14.78 2.80 -17.77
N GLN A 201 15.69 2.17 -17.04
CA GLN A 201 16.82 2.85 -16.38
C GLN A 201 18.08 2.78 -17.23
N ARG A 202 18.32 1.67 -17.92
CA ARG A 202 19.48 1.47 -18.81
C ARG A 202 19.10 0.61 -20.01
N GLY A 203 19.85 0.76 -21.09
CA GLY A 203 19.66 0.04 -22.33
C GLY A 203 18.42 0.46 -23.09
N THR A 204 18.14 -0.26 -24.17
CA THR A 204 17.01 0.06 -25.05
C THR A 204 16.09 -1.15 -25.19
N LEU A 205 14.80 -0.96 -24.94
CA LEU A 205 13.80 -2.02 -25.07
C LEU A 205 13.12 -1.98 -26.45
N LYS A 206 12.95 -3.16 -27.05
CA LYS A 206 12.32 -3.36 -28.35
C LYS A 206 11.21 -4.43 -28.25
N PRO A 207 10.18 -4.37 -29.11
CA PRO A 207 9.24 -5.48 -29.24
C PRO A 207 9.96 -6.78 -29.61
N GLY A 208 9.51 -7.90 -29.05
CA GLY A 208 10.11 -9.22 -29.23
C GLY A 208 11.14 -9.61 -28.18
N SER A 209 11.66 -8.66 -27.39
CA SER A 209 12.57 -8.95 -26.28
C SER A 209 11.94 -9.84 -25.20
N SER A 210 12.77 -10.64 -24.55
CA SER A 210 12.36 -11.43 -23.37
C SER A 210 12.75 -10.70 -22.10
N LEU A 211 11.80 -10.49 -21.20
CA LEU A 211 11.98 -9.80 -19.94
C LEU A 211 11.69 -10.71 -18.76
N VAL A 212 12.41 -10.51 -17.67
CA VAL A 212 12.20 -11.16 -16.38
C VAL A 212 12.01 -10.08 -15.32
N ALA A 213 10.96 -10.21 -14.50
CA ALA A 213 10.73 -9.36 -13.33
C ALA A 213 10.24 -10.23 -12.18
N GLY A 214 10.98 -10.24 -11.07
CA GLY A 214 10.70 -11.11 -9.92
C GLY A 214 10.53 -12.57 -10.34
N THR A 215 9.32 -13.10 -10.15
CA THR A 215 8.91 -14.48 -10.50
C THR A 215 8.14 -14.59 -11.81
N ALA A 216 7.96 -13.48 -12.54
CA ALA A 216 7.24 -13.39 -13.80
C ALA A 216 8.20 -13.15 -14.99
N TRP A 217 7.84 -13.66 -16.16
CA TRP A 217 8.50 -13.29 -17.42
C TRP A 217 7.48 -12.83 -18.44
N ALA A 218 7.99 -12.06 -19.40
CA ALA A 218 7.26 -11.65 -20.58
C ALA A 218 8.08 -11.89 -21.83
N ARG A 219 7.37 -12.16 -22.92
CA ARG A 219 7.87 -11.86 -24.26
C ARG A 219 7.12 -10.64 -24.74
N VAL A 220 7.84 -9.54 -24.95
CA VAL A 220 7.25 -8.24 -25.30
C VAL A 220 6.50 -8.35 -26.62
N ARG A 221 5.17 -8.35 -26.58
CA ARG A 221 4.32 -8.37 -27.78
C ARG A 221 4.06 -6.98 -28.30
N GLN A 222 3.78 -6.07 -27.37
CA GLN A 222 3.42 -4.69 -27.65
C GLN A 222 3.95 -3.80 -26.53
N MET A 223 4.45 -2.63 -26.90
CA MET A 223 4.80 -1.55 -25.98
C MET A 223 3.95 -0.35 -26.33
N THR A 224 3.40 0.32 -25.32
CA THR A 224 2.60 1.53 -25.47
C THR A 224 3.11 2.63 -24.55
N ASP A 225 2.97 3.89 -24.99
CA ASP A 225 3.22 5.07 -24.15
C ASP A 225 2.06 5.35 -23.17
N ASP A 226 2.17 6.44 -22.41
CA ASP A 226 1.15 6.93 -21.46
C ASP A 226 -0.21 7.23 -22.11
N LYS A 227 -0.21 7.54 -23.41
CA LYS A 227 -1.41 7.81 -24.24
C LYS A 227 -1.90 6.55 -24.97
N ASN A 228 -1.43 5.37 -24.58
CA ASN A 228 -1.71 4.07 -25.21
C ASN A 228 -1.30 3.97 -26.69
N ARG A 229 -0.43 4.86 -27.18
CA ARG A 229 0.08 4.80 -28.55
C ARG A 229 1.20 3.76 -28.65
N PRO A 230 1.23 2.93 -29.69
CA PRO A 230 2.26 1.91 -29.84
C PRO A 230 3.63 2.55 -30.14
N ILE A 231 4.65 2.10 -29.42
CA ILE A 231 6.03 2.55 -29.60
C ILE A 231 6.92 1.37 -30.04
N LYS A 232 7.93 1.68 -30.86
CA LYS A 232 8.86 0.67 -31.41
C LYS A 232 10.18 0.57 -30.65
N LEU A 233 10.49 1.58 -29.84
CA LEU A 233 11.74 1.73 -29.13
C LEU A 233 11.46 2.48 -27.83
N ALA A 234 11.95 1.96 -26.71
CA ALA A 234 11.93 2.65 -25.42
C ALA A 234 13.37 2.85 -24.95
N LYS A 235 13.73 4.09 -24.63
CA LYS A 235 15.08 4.50 -24.20
C LYS A 235 15.13 4.70 -22.69
N PRO A 236 16.33 4.82 -22.09
CA PRO A 236 16.45 5.19 -20.68
C PRO A 236 15.69 6.50 -20.38
N GLY A 237 14.93 6.51 -19.28
CA GLY A 237 14.04 7.60 -18.88
C GLY A 237 12.60 7.48 -19.39
N ASP A 238 12.34 6.64 -20.39
CA ASP A 238 10.97 6.40 -20.88
C ASP A 238 10.21 5.45 -19.95
N ALA A 239 8.97 5.80 -19.61
CA ALA A 239 8.02 4.90 -18.94
C ALA A 239 7.08 4.28 -19.96
N VAL A 240 7.08 2.94 -20.05
CA VAL A 240 6.39 2.21 -21.12
C VAL A 240 5.56 1.07 -20.58
N THR A 241 4.33 0.94 -21.07
CA THR A 241 3.47 -0.19 -20.74
C THR A 241 3.79 -1.38 -21.64
N VAL A 242 4.30 -2.44 -21.03
CA VAL A 242 4.69 -3.68 -21.68
C VAL A 242 3.56 -4.71 -21.55
N ALA A 243 3.12 -5.25 -22.68
CA ALA A 243 2.19 -6.37 -22.75
C ALA A 243 2.88 -7.67 -23.18
N GLY A 244 2.37 -8.80 -22.68
CA GLY A 244 2.89 -10.15 -22.98
C GLY A 244 3.52 -10.86 -21.78
N TRP A 245 3.24 -10.38 -20.57
CA TRP A 245 3.56 -11.06 -19.32
C TRP A 245 2.75 -12.35 -19.16
N LYS A 246 3.39 -13.40 -18.66
CA LYS A 246 2.72 -14.67 -18.34
C LYS A 246 2.00 -14.61 -16.99
N ASP A 247 2.67 -14.05 -16.01
CA ASP A 247 2.17 -13.78 -14.67
C ASP A 247 2.28 -12.26 -14.41
N VAL A 248 1.47 -11.72 -13.51
CA VAL A 248 1.54 -10.29 -13.14
C VAL A 248 2.80 -10.06 -12.30
N PRO A 249 3.78 -9.25 -12.76
CA PRO A 249 4.96 -8.96 -11.96
C PRO A 249 4.60 -8.04 -10.78
N ALA A 250 5.33 -8.15 -9.67
CA ALA A 250 5.07 -7.28 -8.53
C ALA A 250 5.54 -5.85 -8.84
N ALA A 251 4.82 -4.86 -8.31
CA ALA A 251 5.28 -3.49 -8.36
C ALA A 251 6.66 -3.39 -7.67
N GLY A 252 7.57 -2.60 -8.24
CA GLY A 252 8.95 -2.40 -7.74
C GLY A 252 9.95 -3.48 -8.15
N ASP A 253 9.52 -4.58 -8.77
CA ASP A 253 10.44 -5.60 -9.25
C ASP A 253 11.41 -5.01 -10.28
N GLU A 254 12.66 -5.44 -10.18
CA GLU A 254 13.68 -5.14 -11.18
C GLU A 254 13.39 -5.93 -12.46
N VAL A 255 13.41 -5.21 -13.59
CA VAL A 255 13.19 -5.75 -14.93
C VAL A 255 14.54 -5.94 -15.60
N LEU A 256 14.81 -7.18 -16.01
CA LEU A 256 16.04 -7.56 -16.72
C LEU A 256 15.69 -8.19 -18.07
N GLN A 257 16.34 -7.72 -19.13
CA GLN A 257 16.25 -8.35 -20.43
C GLN A 257 17.15 -9.60 -20.50
N ALA A 258 16.54 -10.74 -20.81
CA ALA A 258 17.24 -11.99 -21.06
C ALA A 258 17.71 -12.09 -22.53
N GLU A 259 18.77 -12.88 -22.76
CA GLU A 259 19.27 -13.18 -24.11
C GLU A 259 18.28 -14.03 -24.90
N ARG A 260 17.84 -15.12 -24.29
CA ARG A 260 16.94 -16.09 -24.88
C ARG A 260 15.75 -16.32 -23.96
N GLU A 261 14.65 -16.72 -24.59
CA GLU A 261 13.41 -17.06 -23.87
C GLU A 261 13.64 -18.19 -22.85
N ASP A 262 14.53 -19.14 -23.17
CA ASP A 262 14.84 -20.27 -22.30
C ASP A 262 15.60 -19.85 -21.04
N ASP A 263 16.44 -18.82 -21.13
CA ASP A 263 17.20 -18.32 -19.98
C ASP A 263 16.26 -17.58 -19.01
N ALA A 264 15.28 -16.84 -19.55
CA ALA A 264 14.22 -16.24 -18.74
C ALA A 264 13.42 -17.29 -17.96
N LYS A 265 13.04 -18.38 -18.62
CA LYS A 265 12.31 -19.50 -17.98
C LYS A 265 13.15 -20.19 -16.90
N LYS A 266 14.43 -20.46 -17.18
CA LYS A 266 15.37 -21.05 -16.21
C LYS A 266 15.56 -20.15 -14.99
N ALA A 267 15.73 -18.84 -15.20
CA ALA A 267 15.89 -17.88 -14.12
C ALA A 267 14.68 -17.88 -13.18
N ILE A 268 13.46 -17.90 -13.73
CA ILE A 268 12.23 -17.93 -12.94
C ILE A 268 12.05 -19.26 -12.22
N ALA A 269 12.30 -20.38 -12.89
CA ALA A 269 12.23 -21.69 -12.25
C ALA A 269 13.17 -21.77 -11.04
N ASN A 270 14.39 -21.23 -11.16
CA ASN A 270 15.32 -21.16 -10.05
C ASN A 270 14.82 -20.23 -8.93
N ARG A 271 14.33 -19.02 -9.27
CA ARG A 271 13.76 -18.08 -8.29
C ARG A 271 12.56 -18.68 -7.54
N LYS A 272 11.63 -19.33 -8.24
CA LYS A 272 10.47 -20.00 -7.63
C LYS A 272 10.91 -21.13 -6.70
N ARG A 273 11.86 -21.97 -7.14
CA ARG A 273 12.42 -23.05 -6.29
C ARG A 273 13.08 -22.52 -5.03
N VAL A 274 13.88 -21.45 -5.13
CA VAL A 274 14.52 -20.81 -3.97
C VAL A 274 13.48 -20.24 -3.02
N MET A 275 12.45 -19.57 -3.55
CA MET A 275 11.35 -19.02 -2.75
C MET A 275 10.56 -20.11 -2.04
N GLU A 276 10.21 -21.20 -2.73
CA GLU A 276 9.51 -22.36 -2.15
C GLU A 276 10.34 -23.03 -1.05
N THR A 277 11.64 -23.22 -1.30
CA THR A 277 12.56 -23.81 -0.30
C THR A 277 12.66 -22.92 0.94
N ARG A 278 12.73 -21.59 0.74
CA ARG A 278 12.76 -20.62 1.84
C ARG A 278 11.45 -20.61 2.63
N ALA A 279 10.30 -20.57 1.95
CA ALA A 279 9.00 -20.62 2.61
C ALA A 279 8.83 -21.89 3.45
N LEU A 280 9.26 -23.04 2.92
CA LEU A 280 9.22 -24.31 3.64
C LEU A 280 10.13 -24.30 4.88
N ALA A 281 11.31 -23.66 4.80
CA ALA A 281 12.21 -23.53 5.94
C ALA A 281 11.59 -22.67 7.05
N GLU A 282 10.98 -21.52 6.70
CA GLU A 282 10.27 -20.65 7.65
C GLU A 282 9.08 -21.38 8.31
N ASP A 283 8.36 -22.21 7.56
CA ASP A 283 7.27 -23.02 8.11
C ASP A 283 7.78 -24.12 9.05
N VAL A 284 8.89 -24.77 8.71
CA VAL A 284 9.55 -25.76 9.60
C VAL A 284 10.03 -25.10 10.89
N GLU A 285 10.57 -23.89 10.83
CA GLU A 285 10.97 -23.13 12.03
C GLU A 285 9.78 -22.83 12.94
N LYS A 286 8.65 -22.33 12.39
CA LYS A 286 7.42 -22.09 13.16
C LYS A 286 6.86 -23.37 13.79
N ILE A 287 6.91 -24.49 13.07
CA ILE A 287 6.48 -25.79 13.58
C ILE A 287 7.40 -26.25 14.72
N ASN A 288 8.72 -26.06 14.57
CA ASN A 288 9.69 -26.42 15.60
C ASN A 288 9.56 -25.55 16.85
N GLU A 289 9.33 -24.25 16.68
CA GLU A 289 9.08 -23.31 17.79
C GLU A 289 7.80 -23.70 18.55
N LYS A 290 6.70 -23.94 17.83
CA LYS A 290 5.45 -24.41 18.44
C LYS A 290 5.65 -25.72 19.22
N ARG A 291 6.32 -26.71 18.61
CA ARG A 291 6.64 -27.99 19.29
C ARG A 291 7.52 -27.82 20.53
N ARG A 292 8.41 -26.82 20.57
CA ARG A 292 9.24 -26.54 21.75
C ARG A 292 8.40 -25.95 22.87
N ILE A 293 7.50 -25.02 22.55
CA ILE A 293 6.58 -24.41 23.51
C ILE A 293 5.64 -25.47 24.09
N ASP A 294 5.02 -26.28 23.23
CA ASP A 294 4.10 -27.36 23.65
C ASP A 294 4.79 -28.33 24.61
N LYS A 295 6.04 -28.75 24.31
CA LYS A 295 6.82 -29.62 25.20
C LYS A 295 7.19 -28.97 26.53
N ALA A 296 7.56 -27.69 26.53
CA ALA A 296 7.89 -26.97 27.76
C ALA A 296 6.65 -26.81 28.67
N LEU A 297 5.47 -26.60 28.08
CA LEU A 297 4.20 -26.58 28.81
C LEU A 297 3.88 -27.97 29.39
N GLU A 298 3.99 -29.04 28.59
CA GLU A 298 3.77 -30.41 29.09
C GLU A 298 4.75 -30.81 30.22
N GLU A 299 6.01 -30.38 30.15
CA GLU A 299 7.01 -30.64 31.21
C GLU A 299 6.67 -29.86 32.48
N GLN A 300 6.27 -28.59 32.37
CA GLN A 300 5.77 -27.81 33.51
C GLN A 300 4.50 -28.39 34.13
N GLU A 301 3.56 -28.89 33.32
CA GLU A 301 2.35 -29.56 33.81
C GLU A 301 2.70 -30.85 34.57
N ARG A 302 3.63 -31.67 34.05
CA ARG A 302 4.09 -32.88 34.75
C ARG A 302 4.83 -32.56 36.06
N GLU A 303 5.66 -31.53 36.07
CA GLU A 303 6.33 -31.09 37.30
C GLU A 303 5.32 -30.60 38.35
N ALA A 304 4.28 -29.87 37.93
CA ALA A 304 3.20 -29.43 38.81
C ALA A 304 2.36 -30.62 39.35
N GLU A 305 2.07 -31.62 38.52
CA GLU A 305 1.36 -32.84 38.94
C GLU A 305 2.21 -33.73 39.87
N ALA A 306 3.52 -33.82 39.64
CA ALA A 306 4.43 -34.55 40.51
C ALA A 306 4.54 -33.90 41.90
N VAL A 307 4.52 -32.56 41.97
CA VAL A 307 4.46 -31.81 43.24
C VAL A 307 3.11 -32.02 43.96
N ALA A 308 2.01 -32.21 43.23
CA ALA A 308 0.69 -32.48 43.80
C ALA A 308 0.54 -33.90 44.39
N ASN A 309 1.28 -34.90 43.88
CA ASN A 309 1.19 -36.30 44.30
C ASN A 309 2.16 -36.72 45.42
N GLY A 310 2.90 -35.78 46.01
CA GLY A 310 3.56 -35.96 47.31
C GLY A 310 4.92 -36.65 47.28
N ASP A 311 5.98 -35.86 47.12
CA ASP A 311 7.17 -35.93 47.99
C ASP A 311 8.00 -34.63 47.89
N SER A 312 7.96 -33.85 48.99
CA SER A 312 8.83 -32.72 49.39
C SER A 312 8.59 -31.26 48.90
N VAL A 313 8.63 -30.37 49.91
CA VAL A 313 8.71 -28.89 50.07
C VAL A 313 7.87 -27.97 49.15
N PRO A 314 7.01 -27.09 49.71
CA PRO A 314 6.24 -26.13 48.92
C PRO A 314 7.15 -25.00 48.42
N VAL A 315 7.60 -25.11 47.18
CA VAL A 315 7.96 -23.91 46.42
C VAL A 315 6.63 -23.31 45.98
N ALA A 316 6.41 -22.04 46.34
CA ALA A 316 5.20 -21.30 46.02
C ALA A 316 4.78 -21.60 44.58
N ALA A 317 3.58 -22.18 44.41
CA ALA A 317 2.98 -22.32 43.11
C ALA A 317 3.02 -20.93 42.46
N PRO A 318 3.74 -20.72 41.34
CA PRO A 318 3.37 -19.60 40.51
C PRO A 318 1.94 -19.92 40.11
N GLU A 319 1.03 -18.97 40.31
CA GLU A 319 -0.27 -18.98 39.64
C GLU A 319 0.00 -19.48 38.23
N VAL A 320 -0.53 -20.67 37.91
CA VAL A 320 -0.69 -21.08 36.53
C VAL A 320 -1.74 -20.11 36.03
N ALA A 321 -1.27 -18.91 35.66
CA ALA A 321 -1.94 -18.10 34.69
C ALA A 321 -1.97 -19.03 33.48
N GLN A 322 -3.05 -19.82 33.40
CA GLN A 322 -3.70 -20.04 32.14
C GLN A 322 -3.79 -18.65 31.55
N LEU A 323 -2.77 -18.29 30.78
CA LEU A 323 -2.89 -17.34 29.71
C LEU A 323 -3.90 -18.03 28.80
N ASN A 324 -5.17 -17.92 29.18
CA ASN A 324 -6.28 -17.82 28.26
C ASN A 324 -5.92 -16.57 27.44
N GLU A 325 -4.93 -16.71 26.54
CA GLU A 325 -4.70 -15.74 25.51
C GLU A 325 -6.07 -15.59 24.87
N PRO A 326 -6.68 -14.40 24.96
CA PRO A 326 -8.04 -14.22 24.49
C PRO A 326 -8.07 -14.70 23.05
N GLU A 327 -8.97 -15.64 22.74
CA GLU A 327 -9.08 -16.23 21.40
C GLU A 327 -9.20 -15.08 20.40
N VAL A 328 -8.11 -14.84 19.66
CA VAL A 328 -8.00 -13.66 18.83
C VAL A 328 -8.91 -13.86 17.64
N LYS A 329 -10.00 -13.11 17.58
CA LYS A 329 -10.94 -13.21 16.46
C LYS A 329 -10.32 -12.59 15.22
N GLU A 330 -10.06 -13.41 14.21
CA GLU A 330 -9.47 -12.97 12.95
C GLU A 330 -10.54 -12.68 11.91
N LEU A 331 -10.64 -11.44 11.45
CA LEU A 331 -11.40 -11.11 10.24
C LEU A 331 -10.55 -11.46 9.01
N LYS A 332 -10.90 -12.57 8.35
CA LYS A 332 -10.17 -13.03 7.18
C LYS A 332 -10.64 -12.30 5.92
N LEU A 333 -9.69 -11.74 5.16
CA LEU A 333 -9.98 -10.96 3.96
C LEU A 333 -9.31 -11.57 2.72
N VAL A 334 -10.04 -11.53 1.59
CA VAL A 334 -9.55 -11.79 0.24
C VAL A 334 -9.62 -10.49 -0.53
N ILE A 335 -8.47 -9.94 -0.93
CA ILE A 335 -8.39 -8.61 -1.56
C ILE A 335 -8.17 -8.77 -3.06
N LYS A 336 -9.00 -8.07 -3.83
CA LYS A 336 -8.89 -7.87 -5.27
C LYS A 336 -8.77 -6.38 -5.55
N GLY A 337 -7.81 -6.02 -6.37
CA GLY A 337 -7.61 -4.64 -6.81
C GLY A 337 -7.30 -4.57 -8.29
N ASP A 338 -7.40 -3.37 -8.84
CA ASP A 338 -7.19 -3.09 -10.25
C ASP A 338 -5.70 -3.12 -10.64
N VAL A 339 -4.85 -2.63 -9.76
CA VAL A 339 -3.40 -2.55 -9.92
C VAL A 339 -2.66 -3.16 -8.73
N SER A 340 -1.41 -3.58 -8.93
CA SER A 340 -0.61 -4.27 -7.91
C SER A 340 -0.31 -3.38 -6.71
N GLY A 341 0.00 -2.10 -6.93
CA GLY A 341 0.34 -1.21 -5.83
C GLY A 341 -0.86 -0.92 -4.93
N SER A 342 -2.06 -0.76 -5.50
CA SER A 342 -3.29 -0.51 -4.73
C SER A 342 -3.64 -1.70 -3.84
N VAL A 343 -3.46 -2.94 -4.33
CA VAL A 343 -3.66 -4.15 -3.52
C VAL A 343 -2.70 -4.18 -2.33
N GLU A 344 -1.42 -3.87 -2.54
CA GLU A 344 -0.41 -3.82 -1.47
C GLU A 344 -0.73 -2.73 -0.44
N ALA A 345 -1.11 -1.53 -0.91
CA ALA A 345 -1.45 -0.40 -0.05
C ALA A 345 -2.71 -0.67 0.79
N VAL A 346 -3.76 -1.21 0.16
CA VAL A 346 -4.97 -1.63 0.87
C VAL A 346 -4.63 -2.73 1.88
N ALA A 347 -3.80 -3.70 1.51
CA ALA A 347 -3.39 -4.75 2.43
C ALA A 347 -2.61 -4.21 3.63
N GLY A 348 -1.63 -3.33 3.42
CA GLY A 348 -0.89 -2.68 4.49
C GLY A 348 -1.80 -1.86 5.42
N ALA A 349 -2.69 -1.07 4.84
CA ALA A 349 -3.64 -0.25 5.60
C ALA A 349 -4.62 -1.09 6.42
N LEU A 350 -5.15 -2.17 5.86
CA LEU A 350 -6.10 -3.06 6.55
C LEU A 350 -5.43 -3.94 7.60
N CYS A 351 -4.18 -4.38 7.39
CA CYS A 351 -3.40 -5.08 8.41
C CYS A 351 -3.13 -4.21 9.65
N GLY A 352 -3.04 -2.89 9.48
CA GLY A 352 -2.91 -1.94 10.58
C GLY A 352 -4.18 -1.79 11.43
N ILE A 353 -5.33 -2.30 10.96
CA ILE A 353 -6.60 -2.25 11.68
C ILE A 353 -6.73 -3.48 12.58
N GLY A 354 -6.63 -3.28 13.89
CA GLY A 354 -6.85 -4.35 14.86
C GLY A 354 -6.30 -4.03 16.25
N ASN A 355 -6.69 -4.87 17.20
CA ASN A 355 -6.29 -4.82 18.60
C ASN A 355 -5.83 -6.22 19.03
N LYS A 356 -5.39 -6.39 20.28
CA LYS A 356 -5.02 -7.72 20.84
C LYS A 356 -6.19 -8.73 20.86
N ILE A 357 -7.43 -8.28 20.66
CA ILE A 357 -8.66 -9.10 20.77
C ILE A 357 -9.25 -9.43 19.39
N ALA A 358 -9.17 -8.51 18.43
CA ALA A 358 -9.66 -8.72 17.07
C ALA A 358 -8.67 -8.15 16.07
N ARG A 359 -8.28 -8.96 15.08
CA ARG A 359 -7.28 -8.60 14.07
C ARG A 359 -7.77 -8.88 12.67
N VAL A 360 -7.28 -8.13 11.70
CA VAL A 360 -7.47 -8.45 10.29
C VAL A 360 -6.38 -9.43 9.85
N LYS A 361 -6.76 -10.44 9.06
CA LYS A 361 -5.83 -11.37 8.42
C LYS A 361 -6.11 -11.46 6.94
N ILE A 362 -5.11 -11.12 6.15
CA ILE A 362 -5.22 -11.17 4.70
C ILE A 362 -4.77 -12.54 4.23
N VAL A 363 -5.68 -13.29 3.60
CA VAL A 363 -5.41 -14.65 3.15
C VAL A 363 -4.89 -14.68 1.72
N SER A 364 -5.42 -13.79 0.87
CA SER A 364 -4.92 -13.66 -0.49
C SER A 364 -5.11 -12.26 -1.03
N GLN A 365 -4.17 -11.85 -1.85
CA GLN A 365 -4.08 -10.57 -2.53
C GLN A 365 -3.84 -10.85 -4.00
N THR A 366 -4.69 -10.34 -4.89
CA THR A 366 -4.55 -10.60 -6.32
C THR A 366 -5.04 -9.41 -7.12
N VAL A 367 -4.44 -9.20 -8.29
CA VAL A 367 -4.84 -8.14 -9.23
C VAL A 367 -5.89 -8.68 -10.20
N GLY A 368 -6.89 -7.87 -10.53
CA GLY A 368 -7.96 -8.16 -11.49
C GLY A 368 -9.36 -8.25 -10.89
N ASP A 369 -10.35 -8.35 -11.77
CA ASP A 369 -11.77 -8.44 -11.41
C ASP A 369 -12.06 -9.66 -10.50
N VAL A 370 -13.11 -9.56 -9.68
CA VAL A 370 -13.54 -10.63 -8.78
C VAL A 370 -14.06 -11.83 -9.58
N SER A 371 -13.51 -13.01 -9.31
CA SER A 371 -13.90 -14.26 -9.95
C SER A 371 -14.66 -15.19 -9.00
N GLU A 372 -15.28 -16.24 -9.56
CA GLU A 372 -15.98 -17.26 -8.78
C GLU A 372 -15.04 -18.02 -7.83
N SER A 373 -13.78 -18.20 -8.24
CA SER A 373 -12.77 -18.86 -7.40
C SER A 373 -12.42 -18.06 -6.14
N ASP A 374 -12.58 -16.75 -6.19
CA ASP A 374 -12.33 -15.86 -5.05
C ASP A 374 -13.47 -15.95 -4.03
N ILE A 375 -14.71 -16.04 -4.50
CA ILE A 375 -15.88 -16.28 -3.64
C ILE A 375 -15.77 -17.65 -2.97
N ALA A 376 -15.44 -18.69 -3.74
CA ALA A 376 -15.28 -20.04 -3.21
C ALA A 376 -14.18 -20.10 -2.13
N ARG A 377 -13.06 -19.40 -2.34
CA ARG A 377 -11.98 -19.27 -1.36
C ARG A 377 -12.44 -18.53 -0.11
N ALA A 378 -13.14 -17.41 -0.26
CA ALA A 378 -13.67 -16.64 0.86
C ALA A 378 -14.69 -17.45 1.67
N LYS A 379 -15.53 -18.26 1.01
CA LYS A 379 -16.44 -19.20 1.68
C LYS A 379 -15.70 -20.23 2.52
N ALA A 380 -14.66 -20.84 1.95
CA ALA A 380 -13.89 -21.89 2.64
C ALA A 380 -13.20 -21.39 3.93
N ILE A 381 -12.88 -20.10 4.00
CA ILE A 381 -12.22 -19.48 5.16
C ILE A 381 -13.20 -18.73 6.07
N GLU A 382 -14.48 -18.66 5.73
CA GLU A 382 -15.49 -17.79 6.37
C GLU A 382 -15.05 -16.31 6.39
N GLY A 383 -14.53 -15.85 5.26
CA GLY A 383 -13.94 -14.53 5.08
C GLY A 383 -14.81 -13.57 4.27
N THR A 384 -14.36 -12.32 4.19
CA THR A 384 -14.97 -11.27 3.36
C THR A 384 -14.12 -11.02 2.11
N VAL A 385 -14.77 -10.85 0.96
CA VAL A 385 -14.11 -10.42 -0.28
C VAL A 385 -14.12 -8.90 -0.34
N VAL A 386 -12.98 -8.31 -0.63
CA VAL A 386 -12.78 -6.88 -0.83
C VAL A 386 -12.41 -6.64 -2.29
N ALA A 387 -13.26 -5.92 -3.01
CA ALA A 387 -13.06 -5.44 -4.36
C ALA A 387 -12.73 -3.94 -4.30
N PHE A 388 -11.49 -3.60 -4.65
CA PHE A 388 -10.99 -2.22 -4.67
C PHE A 388 -10.80 -1.74 -6.11
N ASN A 389 -11.60 -0.77 -6.54
CA ASN A 389 -11.56 -0.23 -7.91
C ASN A 389 -11.74 -1.30 -9.01
N VAL A 390 -12.37 -2.43 -8.70
CA VAL A 390 -12.62 -3.53 -9.65
C VAL A 390 -14.09 -3.87 -9.75
N SER A 391 -14.50 -4.29 -10.94
CA SER A 391 -15.91 -4.55 -11.22
C SER A 391 -16.29 -5.98 -10.83
N ALA A 392 -17.20 -6.12 -9.87
CA ALA A 392 -17.85 -7.40 -9.61
C ALA A 392 -19.08 -7.55 -10.53
N SER A 393 -19.04 -8.51 -11.45
CA SER A 393 -20.16 -8.76 -12.37
C SER A 393 -21.46 -9.10 -11.61
N PRO A 394 -22.66 -8.80 -12.15
CA PRO A 394 -23.92 -9.10 -11.48
C PRO A 394 -24.08 -10.58 -11.11
N LYS A 395 -23.56 -11.48 -11.96
CA LYS A 395 -23.54 -12.93 -11.71
C LYS A 395 -22.71 -13.27 -10.47
N ILE A 396 -21.55 -12.64 -10.30
CA ILE A 396 -20.67 -12.84 -9.14
C ILE A 396 -21.32 -12.29 -7.86
N LYS A 397 -22.01 -11.14 -7.93
CA LYS A 397 -22.77 -10.59 -6.79
C LYS A 397 -23.91 -11.53 -6.34
N GLN A 398 -24.60 -12.16 -7.29
CA GLN A 398 -25.62 -13.17 -7.00
C GLN A 398 -25.03 -14.42 -6.36
N ILE A 399 -23.92 -14.94 -6.89
CA ILE A 399 -23.23 -16.11 -6.32
C ILE A 399 -22.74 -15.82 -4.90
N ALA A 400 -22.15 -14.65 -4.66
CA ALA A 400 -21.71 -14.24 -3.32
C ALA A 400 -22.89 -14.21 -2.33
N SER A 401 -24.03 -13.65 -2.75
CA SER A 401 -25.26 -13.60 -1.93
C SER A 401 -25.83 -14.99 -1.65
N GLN A 402 -25.88 -15.86 -2.65
CA GLN A 402 -26.35 -17.25 -2.51
C GLN A 402 -25.43 -18.08 -1.59
N GLN A 403 -24.13 -17.82 -1.63
CA GLN A 403 -23.14 -18.51 -0.81
C GLN A 403 -22.94 -17.87 0.58
N GLY A 404 -23.62 -16.76 0.87
CA GLY A 404 -23.50 -16.05 2.14
C GLY A 404 -22.14 -15.35 2.34
N VAL A 405 -21.39 -15.10 1.27
CA VAL A 405 -20.07 -14.46 1.33
C VAL A 405 -20.22 -12.95 1.21
N PRO A 406 -19.77 -12.16 2.21
CA PRO A 406 -19.83 -10.72 2.11
C PRO A 406 -18.86 -10.18 1.05
N LEU A 407 -19.35 -9.30 0.18
CA LEU A 407 -18.57 -8.61 -0.83
C LEU A 407 -18.59 -7.10 -0.56
N LEU A 408 -17.42 -6.52 -0.34
CA LEU A 408 -17.20 -5.08 -0.21
C LEU A 408 -16.69 -4.55 -1.56
N ASP A 409 -17.41 -3.62 -2.15
CA ASP A 409 -17.12 -3.03 -3.46
C ASP A 409 -16.93 -1.52 -3.25
N GLU A 410 -15.68 -1.06 -3.19
CA GLU A 410 -15.33 0.31 -2.86
C GLU A 410 -14.20 0.83 -3.75
N ASN A 411 -14.29 2.10 -4.14
CA ASN A 411 -13.30 2.76 -5.01
C ASN A 411 -12.44 3.79 -4.26
N ILE A 412 -12.69 3.99 -2.96
CA ILE A 412 -12.00 4.97 -2.11
C ILE A 412 -11.50 4.27 -0.86
N ILE A 413 -10.19 4.30 -0.64
CA ILE A 413 -9.53 3.53 0.43
C ILE A 413 -10.06 3.87 1.83
N TYR A 414 -10.40 5.13 2.12
CA TYR A 414 -10.95 5.54 3.42
C TYR A 414 -12.29 4.89 3.73
N LYS A 415 -13.20 4.85 2.75
CA LYS A 415 -14.52 4.22 2.91
C LYS A 415 -14.37 2.73 3.19
N LEU A 416 -13.44 2.10 2.47
CA LEU A 416 -13.10 0.70 2.68
C LEU A 416 -12.53 0.45 4.08
N MET A 417 -11.60 1.29 4.55
CA MET A 417 -11.05 1.18 5.90
C MET A 417 -12.12 1.33 6.98
N ASP A 418 -13.03 2.30 6.84
CA ASP A 418 -14.12 2.52 7.78
C ASP A 418 -15.09 1.33 7.82
N GLU A 419 -15.41 0.76 6.67
CA GLU A 419 -16.33 -0.39 6.58
C GLU A 419 -15.70 -1.67 7.17
N VAL A 420 -14.40 -1.89 6.92
CA VAL A 420 -13.66 -2.98 7.56
C VAL A 420 -13.57 -2.75 9.07
N LYS A 421 -13.33 -1.51 9.52
CA LYS A 421 -13.28 -1.16 10.95
C LYS A 421 -14.60 -1.47 11.65
N LYS A 422 -15.75 -1.13 11.06
CA LYS A 422 -17.07 -1.50 11.61
C LYS A 422 -17.22 -3.01 11.78
N ARG A 423 -16.74 -3.80 10.82
CA ARG A 423 -16.79 -5.27 10.89
C ARG A 423 -15.87 -5.83 11.95
N VAL A 424 -14.66 -5.27 12.11
CA VAL A 424 -13.76 -5.63 13.21
C VAL A 424 -14.39 -5.29 14.56
N VAL A 425 -15.05 -4.13 14.69
CA VAL A 425 -15.78 -3.77 15.91
C VAL A 425 -16.93 -4.73 16.19
N ALA A 426 -17.65 -5.19 15.17
CA ALA A 426 -18.73 -6.17 15.34
C ALA A 426 -18.24 -7.55 15.83
N LEU A 427 -16.96 -7.87 15.63
CA LEU A 427 -16.36 -9.11 16.16
C LEU A 427 -15.96 -8.99 17.63
N LEU A 428 -15.77 -7.76 18.13
CA LEU A 428 -15.36 -7.53 19.52
C LEU A 428 -16.44 -8.04 20.49
N PRO A 429 -16.04 -8.69 21.59
CA PRO A 429 -16.98 -9.11 22.62
C PRO A 429 -17.64 -7.87 23.25
N VAL A 430 -18.94 -7.97 23.49
CA VAL A 430 -19.68 -6.93 24.21
C VAL A 430 -19.32 -7.00 25.68
N THR A 431 -18.86 -5.88 26.24
CA THR A 431 -18.63 -5.73 27.69
C THR A 431 -19.95 -5.40 28.37
N TYR A 432 -20.40 -6.28 29.28
CA TYR A 432 -21.54 -5.99 30.13
C TYR A 432 -21.07 -5.22 31.36
N GLU A 433 -21.57 -3.99 31.52
CA GLU A 433 -21.40 -3.24 32.75
C GLU A 433 -22.65 -3.45 33.61
N GLN A 434 -22.49 -4.11 34.75
CA GLN A 434 -23.56 -4.21 35.73
C GLN A 434 -23.61 -2.93 36.55
N ARG A 435 -24.68 -2.16 36.36
CA ARG A 435 -24.97 -1.00 37.20
C ARG A 435 -25.98 -1.40 38.27
N VAL A 436 -25.55 -1.35 39.53
CA VAL A 436 -26.44 -1.53 40.67
C VAL A 436 -27.38 -0.32 40.76
N LEU A 437 -28.67 -0.54 40.52
CA LEU A 437 -29.70 0.51 40.61
C LEU A 437 -30.18 0.72 42.05
N GLY A 438 -30.03 -0.29 42.89
CA GLY A 438 -30.40 -0.29 44.31
C GLY A 438 -29.97 -1.60 44.96
N GLU A 439 -29.75 -1.55 46.26
CA GLU A 439 -29.43 -2.71 47.08
C GLU A 439 -30.59 -2.91 48.05
N ALA A 440 -31.01 -4.15 48.26
CA ALA A 440 -32.04 -4.49 49.24
C ALA A 440 -31.59 -5.74 49.99
N THR A 441 -31.75 -5.72 51.31
CA THR A 441 -31.35 -6.86 52.16
C THR A 441 -32.54 -7.78 52.35
N VAL A 442 -32.39 -9.06 51.99
CA VAL A 442 -33.40 -10.08 52.23
C VAL A 442 -33.44 -10.40 53.73
N GLN A 443 -34.60 -10.21 54.36
CA GLN A 443 -34.79 -10.48 55.79
C GLN A 443 -35.36 -11.88 56.03
N GLU A 444 -36.30 -12.31 55.20
CA GLU A 444 -37.00 -13.58 55.37
C GLU A 444 -37.45 -14.16 54.02
N ILE A 445 -37.51 -15.48 53.90
CA ILE A 445 -37.98 -16.18 52.70
C ILE A 445 -39.23 -16.98 53.05
N PHE A 446 -40.34 -16.72 52.37
CA PHE A 446 -41.61 -17.40 52.54
C PHE A 446 -41.85 -18.37 51.37
N THR A 447 -42.19 -19.63 51.65
CA THR A 447 -42.61 -20.58 50.62
C THR A 447 -44.13 -20.64 50.55
N ILE A 448 -44.71 -20.18 49.44
CA ILE A 448 -46.15 -20.29 49.20
C ILE A 448 -46.46 -21.44 48.25
N ALA A 449 -47.52 -22.18 48.54
CA ALA A 449 -48.02 -23.23 47.65
C ALA A 449 -48.97 -22.62 46.60
N LEU A 450 -48.63 -22.80 45.33
CA LEU A 450 -49.47 -22.45 44.19
C LEU A 450 -50.39 -23.64 43.84
N LYS A 451 -51.39 -23.39 42.99
CA LYS A 451 -52.30 -24.43 42.51
C LYS A 451 -51.51 -25.54 41.79
N GLY A 452 -51.71 -26.78 42.24
CA GLY A 452 -51.12 -27.99 41.65
C GLY A 452 -49.67 -28.21 42.05
N LYS A 453 -49.40 -28.63 43.30
CA LYS A 453 -48.10 -29.10 43.84
C LYS A 453 -46.84 -28.24 43.55
N ALA A 454 -46.97 -27.07 42.94
CA ALA A 454 -45.89 -26.13 42.71
C ALA A 454 -45.75 -25.23 43.92
N THR A 455 -44.52 -25.04 44.40
CA THR A 455 -44.20 -24.09 45.47
C THR A 455 -43.33 -22.97 44.90
N MET A 456 -43.53 -21.75 45.40
CA MET A 456 -42.75 -20.57 45.01
C MET A 456 -42.19 -19.89 46.25
N ASN A 457 -40.90 -19.54 46.21
CA ASN A 457 -40.23 -18.83 47.27
C ASN A 457 -40.33 -17.32 47.02
N ILE A 458 -40.80 -16.57 48.02
CA ILE A 458 -40.89 -15.12 48.03
C ILE A 458 -39.89 -14.61 49.05
N ALA A 459 -38.92 -13.82 48.61
CA ALA A 459 -37.99 -13.13 49.50
C ALA A 459 -38.62 -11.80 49.95
N GLY A 460 -38.90 -11.66 51.25
CA GLY A 460 -39.21 -10.39 51.87
C GLY A 460 -37.92 -9.59 52.05
N SER A 461 -37.78 -8.47 51.35
CA SER A 461 -36.60 -7.61 51.43
C SER A 461 -36.96 -6.21 51.93
N ALA A 462 -36.00 -5.58 52.62
CA ALA A 462 -36.04 -4.18 53.01
C ALA A 462 -35.04 -3.38 52.15
N TRP A 463 -35.46 -2.20 51.71
CA TRP A 463 -34.63 -1.25 50.97
C TRP A 463 -33.75 -0.43 51.91
#